data_AF-A0A7J9WTI7-F1
#
_entry.id   AF-A0A7J9WTI7-F1
#
_cell.length_a   1.000
_cell.length_b   1.000
_cell.length_c   1.000
_cell.angle_alpha   90.00
_cell.angle_beta   90.00
_cell.angle_gamma   90.00
#
_symmetry.space_group_name_H-M   'P 1'
#
loop_
_entity.id
_entity.type
_entity.pdbx_description
1 polymer ?
#
loop_
_entity_poly.entity_id
_entity_poly.type
_entity_poly.pdbx_seq_one_letter_code
_entity_poly.pdbx_strand_id
1 'polypeptide(L)'
;PVLVLIIFMYTAVVLQFPPISNAAETLGLIVFSNRGLVVPWGEGAEQTRLFLVLLGSGLMLAMTAAVWRTRRHDASGEPHRRVLWGGGVLLLVAVAAHLSLSAPGTISLPSREGRVVTGGIQLGSEYAALLIALVLYTASHIAEIVRGSILAVPRGQTEAANAIALSGFQRLRYVILPQALRVLVPPLGNQYLNLTKNSSLAVAVGYFELTRITGQIIANGNPAPQSIGILMLCYLLLSLTIALVTNFVNRRLRLEGRS
;
A
#
# COMPACT_ATOMS: atom_id res chain seq x y z
N PRO A 1 -20.80 4.08 -7.55
CA PRO A 1 -20.02 3.11 -8.37
C PRO A 1 -18.58 3.59 -8.59
N VAL A 2 -17.58 2.71 -8.60
CA VAL A 2 -16.15 3.10 -8.69
C VAL A 2 -15.82 3.86 -9.97
N LEU A 3 -16.36 3.40 -11.10
CA LEU A 3 -16.14 4.03 -12.41
C LEU A 3 -16.53 5.51 -12.41
N VAL A 4 -17.69 5.85 -11.83
CA VAL A 4 -18.17 7.24 -11.73
C VAL A 4 -17.23 8.08 -10.88
N LEU A 5 -16.72 7.51 -9.77
CA LEU A 5 -15.76 8.21 -8.93
C LEU A 5 -14.42 8.46 -9.65
N ILE A 6 -13.94 7.49 -10.42
CA ILE A 6 -12.72 7.65 -11.24
C ILE A 6 -12.92 8.78 -12.26
N ILE A 7 -14.03 8.75 -13.01
CA ILE A 7 -14.34 9.78 -14.00
C ILE A 7 -14.48 11.14 -13.33
N PHE A 8 -15.20 11.23 -12.22
CA PHE A 8 -15.38 12.47 -11.46
C PHE A 8 -14.05 13.04 -10.96
N MET A 9 -13.18 12.19 -10.37
CA MET A 9 -11.87 12.63 -9.90
C MET A 9 -10.99 13.11 -11.05
N TYR A 10 -11.10 12.49 -12.23
CA TYR A 10 -10.36 12.94 -13.40
C TYR A 10 -10.90 14.28 -13.93
N THR A 11 -12.19 14.36 -14.24
CA THR A 11 -12.78 15.51 -14.95
C THR A 11 -13.08 16.70 -14.05
N ALA A 12 -13.59 16.48 -12.84
CA ALA A 12 -14.05 17.54 -11.95
C ALA A 12 -13.00 17.98 -10.92
N VAL A 13 -11.95 17.18 -10.70
CA VAL A 13 -10.90 17.51 -9.72
C VAL A 13 -9.54 17.72 -10.39
N VAL A 14 -8.95 16.69 -10.99
CA VAL A 14 -7.57 16.76 -11.49
C VAL A 14 -7.44 17.68 -12.70
N LEU A 15 -8.37 17.61 -13.66
CA LEU A 15 -8.34 18.51 -14.82
C LEU A 15 -8.66 19.97 -14.47
N GLN A 16 -9.25 20.23 -13.30
CA GLN A 16 -9.52 21.59 -12.81
C GLN A 16 -8.35 22.22 -12.05
N PHE A 17 -7.25 21.49 -11.86
CA PHE A 17 -6.03 22.08 -11.35
C PHE A 17 -5.47 23.14 -12.31
N PRO A 18 -4.69 24.11 -11.79
CA PRO A 18 -4.14 25.17 -12.62
C PRO A 18 -3.35 24.61 -13.81
N PRO A 19 -3.37 25.29 -14.96
CA PRO A 19 -2.50 24.94 -16.07
C PRO A 19 -1.03 25.03 -15.62
N ILE A 20 -0.15 24.24 -16.22
CA ILE A 20 1.27 24.15 -15.81
C ILE A 20 1.99 25.50 -15.72
N SER A 21 1.54 26.50 -16.47
CA SER A 21 2.06 27.88 -16.41
C SER A 21 1.76 28.62 -15.12
N ASN A 22 0.76 28.19 -14.35
CA ASN A 22 0.36 28.74 -13.05
C ASN A 22 0.20 27.60 -12.02
N ALA A 23 0.98 26.52 -12.18
CA ALA A 23 0.91 25.36 -11.30
C ALA A 23 1.06 25.77 -9.83
N ALA A 24 0.22 25.21 -8.96
CA ALA A 24 0.30 25.46 -7.54
C ALA A 24 1.45 24.64 -6.94
N GLU A 25 2.39 25.33 -6.33
CA GLU A 25 3.50 24.72 -5.60
C GLU A 25 3.14 24.63 -4.13
N THR A 26 3.10 23.40 -3.59
CA THR A 26 2.91 23.21 -2.15
C THR A 26 4.27 23.16 -1.49
N LEU A 27 4.65 24.25 -0.82
CA LEU A 27 5.88 24.36 -0.01
C LEU A 27 7.18 24.01 -0.79
N GLY A 28 7.19 24.17 -2.12
CA GLY A 28 8.30 23.76 -2.99
C GLY A 28 8.55 22.25 -3.07
N LEU A 29 7.63 21.42 -2.55
CA LEU A 29 7.75 19.96 -2.52
C LEU A 29 6.93 19.30 -3.62
N ILE A 30 5.72 19.78 -3.89
CA ILE A 30 4.79 19.13 -4.82
C ILE A 30 4.24 20.18 -5.77
N VAL A 31 4.30 19.87 -7.07
CA VAL A 31 3.72 20.70 -8.13
C VAL A 31 2.41 20.07 -8.59
N PHE A 32 1.31 20.80 -8.44
CA PHE A 32 -0.02 20.40 -8.92
C PHE A 32 -0.35 21.11 -10.22
N SER A 33 -0.70 20.34 -11.24
CA SER A 33 -1.14 20.87 -12.52
C SER A 33 -2.24 20.01 -13.14
N ASN A 34 -2.94 20.56 -14.12
CA ASN A 34 -3.84 19.78 -14.97
C ASN A 34 -3.12 18.67 -15.80
N ARG A 35 -1.79 18.63 -15.81
CA ARG A 35 -0.98 17.55 -16.40
C ARG A 35 -0.58 16.48 -15.39
N GLY A 36 -1.08 16.58 -14.17
CA GLY A 36 -0.81 15.65 -13.08
C GLY A 36 0.02 16.25 -11.95
N LEU A 37 0.63 15.35 -11.18
CA LEU A 37 1.33 15.65 -9.93
C LEU A 37 2.82 15.40 -10.14
N VAL A 38 3.67 16.36 -9.77
CA VAL A 38 5.12 16.11 -9.70
C VAL A 38 5.54 16.10 -8.24
N VAL A 39 6.15 15.00 -7.81
CA VAL A 39 6.61 14.78 -6.43
C VAL A 39 8.12 14.58 -6.40
N PRO A 40 8.78 14.88 -5.27
CA PRO A 40 10.22 14.71 -5.16
C PRO A 40 10.59 13.25 -5.37
N TRP A 41 11.69 13.03 -6.09
CA TRP A 41 12.16 11.70 -6.41
C TRP A 41 13.67 11.60 -6.23
N GLY A 42 14.17 10.41 -5.93
CA GLY A 42 15.60 10.18 -5.79
C GLY A 42 16.28 10.10 -7.15
N GLU A 43 17.22 11.00 -7.42
CA GLU A 43 18.15 10.95 -8.55
C GLU A 43 19.48 10.30 -8.13
N GLY A 44 20.02 9.42 -8.97
CA GLY A 44 21.18 8.56 -8.65
C GLY A 44 20.80 7.08 -8.69
N ALA A 45 20.51 6.56 -9.89
CA ALA A 45 19.86 5.28 -10.08
C ALA A 45 20.65 4.10 -9.46
N GLU A 46 21.98 4.10 -9.47
CA GLU A 46 22.75 2.95 -8.97
C GLU A 46 22.89 2.93 -7.45
N GLN A 47 23.34 4.04 -6.85
CA GLN A 47 23.51 4.14 -5.40
C GLN A 47 22.16 4.08 -4.67
N THR A 48 21.12 4.74 -5.18
CA THR A 48 19.77 4.66 -4.60
C THR A 48 19.19 3.25 -4.69
N ARG A 49 19.36 2.55 -5.81
CA ARG A 49 18.92 1.13 -5.95
C ARG A 49 19.67 0.22 -4.98
N LEU A 50 20.99 0.34 -4.91
CA LEU A 50 21.81 -0.45 -4.00
C LEU A 50 21.46 -0.16 -2.53
N PHE A 51 21.20 1.10 -2.18
CA PHE A 51 20.74 1.49 -0.85
C PHE A 51 19.38 0.86 -0.52
N LEU A 52 18.41 0.90 -1.43
CA LEU A 52 17.10 0.28 -1.23
C LEU A 52 17.20 -1.25 -1.08
N VAL A 53 18.06 -1.90 -1.86
CA VAL A 53 18.33 -3.35 -1.74
C VAL A 53 18.97 -3.67 -0.39
N LEU A 54 19.96 -2.89 0.05
CA LEU A 54 20.59 -3.04 1.35
C LEU A 54 19.60 -2.82 2.49
N LEU A 55 18.76 -1.80 2.39
CA LEU A 55 17.71 -1.52 3.38
C LEU A 55 16.69 -2.67 3.44
N GLY A 56 16.26 -3.20 2.30
CA GLY A 56 15.37 -4.36 2.21
C GLY A 56 15.99 -5.63 2.80
N SER A 57 17.28 -5.88 2.54
CA SER A 57 18.03 -6.98 3.15
C SER A 57 18.19 -6.79 4.67
N GLY A 58 18.41 -5.56 5.12
CA GLY A 58 18.45 -5.17 6.53
C GLY A 58 17.13 -5.37 7.23
N LEU A 59 16.01 -5.14 6.53
CA LEU A 59 14.67 -5.39 7.04
C LEU A 59 14.41 -6.89 7.21
N MET A 60 14.87 -7.72 6.27
CA MET A 60 14.84 -9.18 6.44
C MET A 60 15.71 -9.64 7.63
N LEU A 61 16.92 -9.11 7.78
CA LEU A 61 17.80 -9.40 8.93
C LEU A 61 17.20 -8.93 10.27
N ALA A 62 16.54 -7.77 10.27
CA ALA A 62 15.83 -7.26 11.43
C ALA A 62 14.63 -8.15 11.80
N MET A 63 13.90 -8.64 10.80
CA MET A 63 12.80 -9.59 11.01
C MET A 63 13.31 -10.92 11.54
N THR A 64 14.40 -11.48 11.01
CA THR A 64 14.97 -12.73 11.52
C THR A 64 15.51 -12.56 12.93
N ALA A 65 16.18 -11.45 13.25
CA ALA A 65 16.63 -11.12 14.60
C ALA A 65 15.46 -10.96 15.59
N ALA A 66 14.37 -10.31 15.16
CA ALA A 66 13.15 -10.17 15.97
C ALA A 66 12.44 -11.52 16.20
N VAL A 67 12.39 -12.39 15.19
CA VAL A 67 11.82 -13.75 15.30
C VAL A 67 12.70 -14.63 16.18
N TRP A 68 14.03 -14.60 16.00
CA TRP A 68 14.97 -15.33 16.85
C TRP A 68 14.85 -14.90 18.31
N ARG A 69 14.74 -13.59 18.57
CA ARG A 69 14.59 -13.08 19.93
C ARG A 69 13.25 -13.47 20.56
N THR A 70 12.19 -13.50 19.77
CA THR A 70 10.87 -14.01 20.21
C THR A 70 10.99 -15.48 20.63
N ARG A 71 11.58 -16.33 19.79
CA ARG A 71 11.82 -17.75 20.12
C ARG A 71 12.69 -17.93 21.35
N ARG A 72 13.70 -17.08 21.53
CA ARG A 72 14.57 -17.10 22.71
C ARG A 72 13.84 -16.65 23.98
N HIS A 73 12.97 -15.64 23.89
CA HIS A 73 12.09 -15.24 25.02
C HIS A 73 11.20 -16.43 25.44
N ASP A 74 10.56 -17.08 24.48
CA ASP A 74 9.66 -18.20 24.74
C ASP A 74 10.40 -19.40 25.39
N ALA A 75 11.70 -19.58 25.09
CA ALA A 75 12.53 -20.65 25.65
C ALA A 75 13.24 -20.31 26.97
N SER A 76 13.54 -19.04 27.26
CA SER A 76 14.42 -18.64 28.37
C SER A 76 13.78 -17.67 29.38
N GLY A 77 12.59 -17.13 29.10
CA GLY A 77 11.89 -16.16 29.96
C GLY A 77 12.50 -14.76 29.99
N GLU A 78 13.62 -14.51 29.31
CA GLU A 78 14.28 -13.20 29.25
C GLU A 78 13.41 -12.13 28.56
N PRO A 79 13.44 -10.85 28.96
CA PRO A 79 12.53 -9.82 28.45
C PRO A 79 12.51 -9.70 26.92
N HIS A 80 11.30 -9.75 26.34
CA HIS A 80 11.04 -9.94 24.91
C HIS A 80 11.78 -8.97 23.97
N ARG A 81 12.00 -7.70 24.37
CA ARG A 81 12.78 -6.61 23.71
C ARG A 81 12.91 -6.65 22.16
N ARG A 82 11.91 -7.17 21.44
CA ARG A 82 11.99 -7.43 19.98
C ARG A 82 12.19 -6.17 19.16
N VAL A 83 11.61 -5.06 19.61
CA VAL A 83 11.63 -3.77 18.92
C VAL A 83 13.02 -3.15 19.03
N LEU A 84 13.71 -3.34 20.16
CA LEU A 84 15.07 -2.84 20.35
C LEU A 84 16.07 -3.58 19.46
N TRP A 85 15.97 -4.91 19.38
CA TRP A 85 16.88 -5.71 18.56
C TRP A 85 16.57 -5.62 17.06
N GLY A 86 15.30 -5.76 16.67
CA GLY A 86 14.90 -5.60 15.27
C GLY A 86 15.11 -4.17 14.78
N GLY A 87 14.69 -3.18 15.58
CA GLY A 87 14.91 -1.76 15.29
C GLY A 87 16.40 -1.42 15.26
N GLY A 88 17.19 -1.92 16.22
CA GLY A 88 18.64 -1.70 16.28
C GLY A 88 19.40 -2.30 15.09
N VAL A 89 19.06 -3.51 14.66
CA VAL A 89 19.64 -4.13 13.44
C VAL A 89 19.28 -3.33 12.20
N LEU A 90 18.03 -2.91 12.06
CA LEU A 90 17.60 -2.08 10.94
C LEU A 90 18.34 -0.74 10.91
N LEU A 91 18.50 -0.09 12.07
CA LEU A 91 19.22 1.17 12.22
C LEU A 91 20.71 1.00 11.87
N LEU A 92 21.35 -0.07 12.36
CA LEU A 92 22.74 -0.40 12.04
C LEU A 92 22.94 -0.63 10.54
N VAL A 93 22.06 -1.40 9.90
CA VAL A 93 22.14 -1.64 8.45
C VAL A 93 21.88 -0.36 7.66
N ALA A 94 20.92 0.47 8.08
CA ALA A 94 20.66 1.76 7.44
C ALA A 94 21.85 2.72 7.55
N VAL A 95 22.47 2.81 8.73
CA VAL A 95 23.67 3.65 8.95
C VAL A 95 24.87 3.10 8.18
N ALA A 96 25.13 1.79 8.23
CA ALA A 96 26.21 1.16 7.47
C ALA A 96 26.03 1.34 5.96
N ALA A 97 24.80 1.17 5.45
CA ALA A 97 24.48 1.40 4.05
C ALA A 97 24.68 2.87 3.66
N HIS A 98 24.29 3.81 4.54
CA HIS A 98 24.46 5.25 4.31
C HIS A 98 25.94 5.65 4.26
N LEU A 99 26.77 5.13 5.19
CA LEU A 99 28.21 5.40 5.24
C LEU A 99 28.96 4.74 4.07
N SER A 100 28.54 3.55 3.64
CA SER A 100 29.20 2.81 2.56
C SER A 100 28.91 3.37 1.16
N LEU A 101 27.74 4.00 0.97
CA LEU A 101 27.30 4.47 -0.34
C LEU A 101 27.46 5.97 -0.56
N SER A 102 28.13 6.71 0.34
CA SER A 102 28.40 8.16 0.24
C SER A 102 27.18 8.95 -0.28
N ALA A 103 26.23 9.24 0.61
CA ALA A 103 24.98 9.96 0.34
C ALA A 103 24.11 9.29 -0.77
N PRO A 104 23.21 8.35 -0.41
CA PRO A 104 22.40 7.62 -1.36
C PRO A 104 21.34 8.55 -1.97
N GLY A 105 21.66 9.07 -3.15
CA GLY A 105 20.74 9.80 -4.01
C GLY A 105 20.46 11.23 -3.56
N THR A 106 20.62 12.17 -4.49
CA THR A 106 20.07 13.52 -4.32
C THR A 106 18.57 13.43 -4.54
N ILE A 107 17.76 13.86 -3.57
CA ILE A 107 16.33 14.05 -3.81
C ILE A 107 16.20 15.24 -4.76
N SER A 108 15.77 15.00 -5.99
CA SER A 108 15.43 16.08 -6.89
C SER A 108 14.07 16.63 -6.52
N LEU A 109 14.07 17.88 -6.08
CA LEU A 109 12.87 18.65 -5.84
C LEU A 109 12.32 19.11 -7.18
N PRO A 110 11.01 19.01 -7.40
CA PRO A 110 10.42 19.50 -8.63
C PRO A 110 10.56 21.02 -8.68
N SER A 111 11.27 21.51 -9.69
CA SER A 111 11.42 22.93 -9.97
C SER A 111 10.70 23.27 -11.27
N ARG A 112 9.99 24.40 -11.29
CA ARG A 112 9.24 24.84 -12.46
C ARG A 112 9.99 25.95 -13.19
N GLU A 113 10.46 25.65 -14.40
CA GLU A 113 10.99 26.65 -15.32
C GLU A 113 9.99 26.90 -16.45
N GLY A 114 9.13 27.92 -16.24
CA GLY A 114 8.10 28.28 -17.21
C GLY A 114 7.00 27.22 -17.35
N ARG A 115 6.98 26.51 -18.50
CA ARG A 115 6.01 25.42 -18.80
C ARG A 115 6.62 24.02 -18.64
N VAL A 116 7.90 23.93 -18.32
CA VAL A 116 8.63 22.67 -18.11
C VAL A 116 8.81 22.50 -16.60
N VAL A 117 8.52 21.31 -16.10
CA VAL A 117 8.88 20.93 -14.73
C VAL A 117 10.10 20.02 -14.82
N THR A 118 11.16 20.37 -14.13
CA THR A 118 12.42 19.61 -14.04
C THR A 118 12.56 19.01 -12.65
N GLY A 119 13.20 17.85 -12.55
CA GLY A 119 13.32 17.12 -11.29
C GLY A 119 12.02 16.43 -10.83
N GLY A 120 12.16 15.52 -9.88
CA GLY A 120 11.06 14.71 -9.38
C GLY A 120 10.55 13.66 -10.37
N ILE A 121 9.46 12.99 -9.99
CA ILE A 121 8.73 12.06 -10.86
C ILE A 121 7.38 12.67 -11.21
N GLN A 122 7.08 12.72 -12.51
CA GLN A 122 5.78 13.16 -13.00
C GLN A 122 4.79 11.99 -12.99
N LEU A 123 3.78 12.11 -12.15
CA LEU A 123 2.60 11.25 -12.15
C LEU A 123 1.55 11.89 -13.05
N GLY A 124 1.21 11.23 -14.15
CA GLY A 124 0.19 11.71 -15.09
C GLY A 124 -1.16 11.97 -14.41
N SER A 125 -1.94 12.88 -14.98
CA SER A 125 -3.27 13.27 -14.49
C SER A 125 -4.23 12.07 -14.33
N GLU A 126 -4.16 11.13 -15.26
CA GLU A 126 -4.96 9.92 -15.28
C GLU A 126 -4.62 9.01 -14.10
N TYR A 127 -3.31 8.85 -13.81
CA TYR A 127 -2.83 8.06 -12.67
C TYR A 127 -3.21 8.71 -11.35
N ALA A 128 -3.00 10.02 -11.21
CA ALA A 128 -3.35 10.75 -10.00
C ALA A 128 -4.85 10.65 -9.69
N ALA A 129 -5.71 10.85 -10.69
CA ALA A 129 -7.16 10.71 -10.55
C ALA A 129 -7.57 9.29 -10.15
N LEU A 130 -7.01 8.28 -10.83
CA LEU A 130 -7.26 6.87 -10.52
C LEU A 130 -6.84 6.53 -9.09
N LEU A 131 -5.65 6.95 -8.69
CA LEU A 131 -5.10 6.69 -7.35
C LEU A 131 -6.01 7.27 -6.27
N ILE A 132 -6.38 8.55 -6.40
CA ILE A 132 -7.27 9.23 -5.43
C ILE A 132 -8.63 8.53 -5.38
N ALA A 133 -9.23 8.23 -6.53
CA ALA A 133 -10.54 7.57 -6.58
C ALA A 133 -10.51 6.18 -5.92
N LEU A 134 -9.51 5.35 -6.24
CA LEU A 134 -9.39 4.00 -5.68
C LEU A 134 -9.06 4.02 -4.19
N VAL A 135 -8.22 4.96 -3.74
CA VAL A 135 -7.89 5.13 -2.32
C VAL A 135 -9.14 5.53 -1.53
N LEU A 136 -9.86 6.57 -1.95
CA LEU A 136 -11.07 7.01 -1.26
C LEU A 136 -12.15 5.93 -1.23
N TYR A 137 -12.38 5.26 -2.36
CA TYR A 137 -13.36 4.18 -2.44
C TYR A 137 -12.98 3.02 -1.50
N THR A 138 -11.74 2.56 -1.58
CA THR A 138 -11.26 1.42 -0.79
C THR A 138 -11.17 1.75 0.69
N ALA A 139 -10.71 2.94 1.06
CA ALA A 139 -10.61 3.37 2.44
C ALA A 139 -11.97 3.42 3.12
N SER A 140 -13.01 3.89 2.44
CA SER A 140 -14.39 3.88 2.95
C SER A 140 -14.88 2.45 3.25
N HIS A 141 -14.65 1.51 2.33
CA HIS A 141 -15.04 0.10 2.53
C HIS A 141 -14.22 -0.57 3.63
N ILE A 142 -12.91 -0.30 3.71
CA ILE A 142 -12.06 -0.82 4.78
C ILE A 142 -12.51 -0.26 6.13
N ALA A 143 -12.86 1.02 6.23
CA ALA A 143 -13.36 1.62 7.46
C ALA A 143 -14.64 0.90 7.95
N GLU A 144 -15.53 0.56 7.04
CA GLU A 144 -16.76 -0.18 7.37
C GLU A 144 -16.48 -1.63 7.78
N ILE A 145 -15.53 -2.30 7.12
CA ILE A 145 -15.05 -3.63 7.52
C ILE A 145 -14.43 -3.58 8.92
N VAL A 146 -13.60 -2.57 9.22
CA VAL A 146 -13.01 -2.35 10.55
C VAL A 146 -14.10 -2.15 11.60
N ARG A 147 -15.06 -1.26 11.31
CA ARG A 147 -16.21 -0.99 12.20
C ARG A 147 -17.01 -2.25 12.50
N GLY A 148 -17.39 -3.00 11.46
CA GLY A 148 -18.13 -4.25 11.57
C GLY A 148 -17.36 -5.33 12.35
N SER A 149 -16.04 -5.41 12.14
CA SER A 149 -15.18 -6.38 12.83
C SER A 149 -15.01 -6.08 14.31
N ILE A 150 -14.96 -4.80 14.70
CA ILE A 150 -14.95 -4.38 16.11
C ILE A 150 -16.29 -4.69 16.78
N LEU A 151 -17.41 -4.42 16.09
CA LEU A 151 -18.75 -4.69 16.61
C LEU A 151 -19.07 -6.18 16.73
N ALA A 152 -18.40 -7.04 15.95
CA ALA A 152 -18.54 -8.49 16.02
C ALA A 152 -17.90 -9.10 17.29
N VAL A 153 -17.08 -8.35 18.03
CA VAL A 153 -16.49 -8.85 19.29
C VAL A 153 -17.59 -8.97 20.37
N PRO A 154 -17.72 -10.12 21.05
CA PRO A 154 -18.76 -10.33 22.06
C PRO A 154 -18.71 -9.26 23.17
N ARG A 155 -19.87 -8.71 23.54
CA ARG A 155 -19.97 -7.68 24.59
C ARG A 155 -19.39 -8.15 25.93
N GLY A 156 -19.54 -9.43 26.26
CA GLY A 156 -18.96 -10.03 27.47
C GLY A 156 -17.43 -9.85 27.60
N GLN A 157 -16.70 -9.78 26.49
CA GLN A 157 -15.26 -9.49 26.52
C GLN A 157 -14.98 -8.05 26.96
N THR A 158 -15.84 -7.12 26.54
CA THR A 158 -15.76 -5.70 26.94
C THR A 158 -16.18 -5.54 28.40
N GLU A 159 -17.21 -6.25 28.85
CA GLU A 159 -17.69 -6.25 30.24
C GLU A 159 -16.65 -6.89 31.19
N ALA A 160 -16.06 -8.03 30.81
CA ALA A 160 -15.00 -8.67 31.58
C ALA A 160 -13.76 -7.77 31.71
N ALA A 161 -13.35 -7.11 30.62
CA ALA A 161 -12.25 -6.14 30.64
C ALA A 161 -12.53 -4.96 31.59
N ASN A 162 -13.79 -4.51 31.66
CA ASN A 162 -14.20 -3.47 32.61
C ASN A 162 -14.17 -3.99 34.05
N ALA A 163 -14.57 -5.24 34.29
CA ALA A 163 -14.57 -5.85 35.62
C ALA A 163 -13.16 -5.96 36.24
N ILE A 164 -12.13 -6.13 35.41
CA ILE A 164 -10.72 -6.10 35.82
C ILE A 164 -10.06 -4.71 35.69
N ALA A 165 -10.87 -3.66 35.61
CA ALA A 165 -10.45 -2.25 35.59
C ALA A 165 -9.46 -1.87 34.46
N LEU A 166 -9.55 -2.50 33.28
CA LEU A 166 -8.77 -2.04 32.13
C LEU A 166 -9.27 -0.67 31.66
N SER A 167 -8.33 0.25 31.44
CA SER A 167 -8.62 1.54 30.78
C SER A 167 -9.12 1.31 29.34
N GLY A 168 -9.83 2.29 28.77
CA GLY A 168 -10.37 2.18 27.41
C GLY A 168 -9.32 1.82 26.35
N PHE A 169 -8.11 2.37 26.47
CA PHE A 169 -7.00 2.02 25.58
C PHE A 169 -6.47 0.60 25.79
N GLN A 170 -6.31 0.16 27.05
CA GLN A 170 -5.89 -1.21 27.37
C GLN A 170 -6.91 -2.24 26.88
N ARG A 171 -8.21 -1.99 27.12
CA ARG A 171 -9.32 -2.81 26.63
C ARG A 171 -9.31 -2.92 25.11
N LEU A 172 -9.15 -1.80 24.41
CA LEU A 172 -9.05 -1.78 22.95
C LEU A 172 -7.83 -2.59 22.48
N ARG A 173 -6.64 -2.33 23.03
CA ARG A 173 -5.38 -2.92 22.59
C ARG A 173 -5.23 -4.40 22.90
N TYR A 174 -5.65 -4.84 24.09
CA TYR A 174 -5.38 -6.19 24.60
C TYR A 174 -6.54 -7.16 24.42
N VAL A 175 -7.79 -6.66 24.34
CA VAL A 175 -8.98 -7.52 24.28
C VAL A 175 -9.66 -7.40 22.93
N ILE A 176 -10.08 -6.19 22.55
CA ILE A 176 -10.94 -5.97 21.38
C ILE A 176 -10.14 -6.14 20.07
N LEU A 177 -9.03 -5.42 19.90
CA LEU A 177 -8.28 -5.38 18.64
C LEU A 177 -7.74 -6.77 18.24
N PRO A 178 -7.14 -7.59 19.11
CA PRO A 178 -6.69 -8.94 18.74
C PRO A 178 -7.83 -9.89 18.33
N GLN A 179 -9.05 -9.66 18.82
CA GLN A 179 -10.25 -10.41 18.42
C GLN A 179 -10.81 -9.90 17.09
N ALA A 180 -10.99 -8.58 16.98
CA ALA A 180 -11.48 -7.93 15.77
C ALA A 180 -10.58 -8.19 14.56
N LEU A 181 -9.25 -8.20 14.74
CA LEU A 181 -8.30 -8.50 13.66
C LEU A 181 -8.55 -9.88 13.02
N ARG A 182 -8.97 -10.88 13.80
CA ARG A 182 -9.28 -12.22 13.27
C ARG A 182 -10.54 -12.23 12.42
N VAL A 183 -11.54 -11.45 12.81
CA VAL A 183 -12.80 -11.28 12.06
C VAL A 183 -12.58 -10.44 10.80
N LEU A 184 -11.64 -9.49 10.85
CA LEU A 184 -11.34 -8.53 9.80
C LEU A 184 -10.56 -9.10 8.61
N VAL A 185 -9.67 -10.07 8.82
CA VAL A 185 -8.81 -10.58 7.74
C VAL A 185 -9.59 -11.19 6.56
N PRO A 186 -10.59 -12.06 6.75
CA PRO A 186 -11.34 -12.65 5.65
C PRO A 186 -12.00 -11.61 4.70
N PRO A 187 -12.78 -10.61 5.18
CA PRO A 187 -13.38 -9.61 4.30
C PRO A 187 -12.34 -8.68 3.64
N LEU A 188 -11.19 -8.42 4.28
CA LEU A 188 -10.12 -7.66 3.63
C LEU A 188 -9.58 -8.35 2.37
N GLY A 189 -9.44 -9.67 2.38
CA GLY A 189 -9.00 -10.41 1.20
C GLY A 189 -9.89 -10.18 -0.02
N ASN A 190 -11.21 -10.20 0.21
CA ASN A 190 -12.18 -9.88 -0.84
C ASN A 190 -12.05 -8.42 -1.30
N GLN A 191 -11.80 -7.49 -0.37
CA GLN A 191 -11.59 -6.08 -0.71
C GLN A 191 -10.35 -5.87 -1.60
N TYR A 192 -9.26 -6.62 -1.37
CA TYR A 192 -8.07 -6.56 -2.25
C TYR A 192 -8.33 -7.15 -3.64
N LEU A 193 -9.10 -8.23 -3.75
CA LEU A 193 -9.54 -8.76 -5.04
C LEU A 193 -10.40 -7.74 -5.79
N ASN A 194 -11.31 -7.06 -5.08
CA ASN A 194 -12.13 -5.99 -5.64
C ASN A 194 -11.28 -4.80 -6.09
N LEU A 195 -10.29 -4.38 -5.30
CA LEU A 195 -9.36 -3.31 -5.68
C LEU A 195 -8.63 -3.64 -7.00
N THR A 196 -8.15 -4.88 -7.14
CA THR A 196 -7.46 -5.35 -8.36
C THR A 196 -8.37 -5.37 -9.57
N LYS A 197 -9.64 -5.78 -9.40
CA LYS A 197 -10.62 -5.72 -10.49
C LYS A 197 -10.97 -4.27 -10.83
N ASN A 198 -11.18 -3.43 -9.82
CA ASN A 198 -11.55 -2.03 -9.98
C ASN A 198 -10.43 -1.19 -10.62
N SER A 199 -9.16 -1.57 -10.49
CA SER A 199 -8.07 -0.88 -11.21
C SER A 199 -8.16 -1.02 -12.72
N SER A 200 -8.80 -2.07 -13.24
CA SER A 200 -9.04 -2.22 -14.70
C SER A 200 -9.95 -1.13 -15.28
N LEU A 201 -10.78 -0.49 -14.44
CA LEU A 201 -11.65 0.63 -14.84
C LEU A 201 -10.85 1.89 -15.19
N ALA A 202 -9.55 1.91 -14.95
CA ALA A 202 -8.64 3.00 -15.35
C ALA A 202 -8.63 3.24 -16.87
N VAL A 203 -9.01 2.24 -17.67
CA VAL A 203 -9.21 2.38 -19.12
C VAL A 203 -10.17 3.52 -19.47
N ALA A 204 -11.14 3.85 -18.59
CA ALA A 204 -12.12 4.90 -18.80
C ALA A 204 -11.53 6.32 -18.80
N VAL A 205 -10.39 6.51 -18.14
CA VAL A 205 -9.64 7.78 -18.15
C VAL A 205 -8.42 7.71 -19.07
N GLY A 206 -8.27 6.63 -19.85
CA GLY A 206 -7.18 6.46 -20.81
C GLY A 206 -5.85 6.02 -20.19
N TYR A 207 -5.81 5.66 -18.90
CA TYR A 207 -4.59 5.20 -18.25
C TYR A 207 -4.13 3.84 -18.81
N PHE A 208 -2.83 3.70 -19.05
CA PHE A 208 -2.22 2.48 -19.57
C PHE A 208 -1.98 1.45 -18.46
N GLU A 209 -3.02 0.69 -18.14
CA GLU A 209 -2.90 -0.58 -17.41
C GLU A 209 -3.13 -1.79 -18.34
N LEU A 210 -3.13 -3.01 -17.79
CA LEU A 210 -3.21 -4.26 -18.55
C LEU A 210 -4.34 -4.27 -19.59
N THR A 211 -5.55 -3.84 -19.25
CA THR A 211 -6.70 -3.82 -20.19
C THR A 211 -6.46 -2.83 -21.33
N ARG A 212 -5.95 -1.63 -21.03
CA ARG A 212 -5.62 -0.63 -22.05
C ARG A 212 -4.49 -1.09 -22.97
N ILE A 213 -3.45 -1.72 -22.40
CA ILE A 213 -2.32 -2.29 -23.14
C ILE A 213 -2.82 -3.41 -24.07
N THR A 214 -3.66 -4.32 -23.58
CA THR A 214 -4.29 -5.36 -24.41
C THR A 214 -5.11 -4.76 -25.55
N GLY A 215 -5.90 -3.71 -25.28
CA GLY A 215 -6.63 -2.99 -26.32
C GLY A 215 -5.72 -2.40 -27.41
N GLN A 216 -4.57 -1.84 -27.02
CA GLN A 216 -3.57 -1.33 -27.95
C GLN A 216 -2.90 -2.45 -28.77
N ILE A 217 -2.58 -3.58 -28.14
CA ILE A 217 -2.02 -4.76 -28.80
C ILE A 217 -2.97 -5.26 -29.90
N ILE A 218 -4.27 -5.32 -29.62
CA ILE A 218 -5.31 -5.69 -30.59
C ILE A 218 -5.41 -4.66 -31.72
N ALA A 219 -5.41 -3.36 -31.39
CA ALA A 219 -5.43 -2.29 -32.38
C ALA A 219 -4.20 -2.32 -33.31
N ASN A 220 -3.05 -2.82 -32.82
CA ASN A 220 -1.83 -3.01 -33.59
C ASN A 220 -1.82 -4.32 -34.42
N GLY A 221 -2.98 -4.95 -34.62
CA GLY A 221 -3.13 -6.10 -35.51
C GLY A 221 -2.95 -7.48 -34.87
N ASN A 222 -2.76 -7.55 -33.55
CA ASN A 222 -2.72 -8.85 -32.86
C ASN A 222 -4.13 -9.43 -32.70
N PRO A 223 -4.32 -10.75 -32.87
CA PRO A 223 -5.63 -11.33 -32.79
C PRO A 223 -6.22 -11.24 -31.37
N ALA A 224 -7.49 -10.83 -31.32
CA ALA A 224 -8.20 -10.51 -30.08
C ALA A 224 -8.34 -11.69 -29.10
N PRO A 225 -8.69 -12.92 -29.55
CA PRO A 225 -8.87 -14.05 -28.63
C PRO A 225 -7.61 -14.37 -27.81
N GLN A 226 -6.43 -14.37 -28.45
CA GLN A 226 -5.15 -14.64 -27.81
C GLN A 226 -4.78 -13.52 -26.83
N SER A 227 -4.96 -12.27 -27.25
CA SER A 227 -4.64 -11.08 -26.44
C SER A 227 -5.52 -11.01 -25.18
N ILE A 228 -6.82 -11.30 -25.31
CA ILE A 228 -7.76 -11.37 -24.19
C ILE A 228 -7.45 -12.59 -23.31
N GLY A 229 -7.06 -13.73 -23.89
CA GLY A 229 -6.65 -14.91 -23.12
C GLY A 229 -5.46 -14.63 -22.20
N ILE A 230 -4.45 -13.90 -22.69
CA ILE A 230 -3.31 -13.46 -21.88
C ILE A 230 -3.75 -12.49 -20.78
N LEU A 231 -4.62 -11.52 -21.10
CA LEU A 231 -5.19 -10.59 -20.12
C LEU A 231 -5.90 -11.34 -18.97
N MET A 232 -6.78 -12.29 -19.32
CA MET A 232 -7.50 -13.11 -18.35
C MET A 232 -6.54 -13.93 -17.49
N LEU A 233 -5.49 -14.51 -18.09
CA LEU A 233 -4.46 -15.24 -17.37
C LEU A 233 -3.71 -14.35 -16.39
N CYS A 234 -3.31 -13.14 -16.78
CA CYS A 234 -2.65 -12.18 -15.89
C CYS A 234 -3.54 -11.83 -14.69
N TYR A 235 -4.81 -11.48 -14.93
CA TYR A 235 -5.75 -11.17 -13.85
C TYR A 235 -6.07 -12.39 -12.96
N LEU A 236 -6.10 -13.60 -13.52
CA LEU A 236 -6.26 -14.84 -12.78
C LEU A 236 -5.05 -15.09 -11.86
N LEU A 237 -3.83 -14.95 -12.37
CA LEU A 237 -2.60 -15.12 -11.58
C LEU A 237 -2.54 -14.11 -10.44
N LEU A 238 -2.83 -12.83 -10.70
CA LEU A 238 -2.92 -11.80 -9.66
C LEU A 238 -3.97 -12.17 -8.59
N SER A 239 -5.16 -12.59 -9.03
CA SER A 239 -6.23 -12.99 -8.13
C SER A 239 -5.84 -14.20 -7.27
N LEU A 240 -5.17 -15.18 -7.87
CA LEU A 240 -4.70 -16.37 -7.17
C LEU A 240 -3.61 -16.02 -6.16
N THR A 241 -2.65 -15.15 -6.51
CA THR A 241 -1.63 -14.67 -5.59
C THR A 241 -2.25 -13.97 -4.38
N ILE A 242 -3.23 -13.08 -4.60
CA ILE A 242 -3.95 -12.40 -3.50
C ILE A 242 -4.71 -13.41 -2.64
N ALA A 243 -5.39 -14.37 -3.26
CA ALA A 243 -6.13 -15.42 -2.55
C ALA A 243 -5.19 -16.30 -1.72
N LEU A 244 -4.02 -16.68 -2.25
CA LEU A 244 -3.01 -17.47 -1.55
C LEU A 244 -2.45 -16.71 -0.34
N VAL A 245 -2.08 -15.44 -0.51
CA VAL A 245 -1.59 -14.60 0.59
C VAL A 245 -2.68 -14.45 1.66
N THR A 246 -3.92 -14.16 1.26
CA THR A 246 -5.05 -14.04 2.20
C THR A 246 -5.29 -15.35 2.95
N ASN A 247 -5.30 -16.49 2.25
CA ASN A 247 -5.50 -17.80 2.85
C ASN A 247 -4.36 -18.16 3.82
N PHE A 248 -3.12 -17.82 3.48
CA PHE A 248 -1.99 -18.01 4.37
C PHE A 248 -2.12 -17.18 5.66
N VAL A 249 -2.46 -15.89 5.55
CA VAL A 249 -2.67 -15.02 6.72
C VAL A 249 -3.86 -15.52 7.55
N ASN A 250 -4.96 -15.90 6.91
CA ASN A 250 -6.14 -16.45 7.58
C ASN A 250 -5.80 -17.71 8.37
N ARG A 251 -5.07 -18.68 7.77
CA ARG A 251 -4.61 -19.89 8.47
C ARG A 251 -3.75 -19.60 9.69
N ARG A 252 -2.92 -18.56 9.66
CA ARG A 252 -2.08 -18.16 10.82
C ARG A 252 -2.87 -17.53 11.96
N LEU A 253 -4.03 -16.94 11.67
CA LEU A 253 -4.85 -16.21 12.64
C LEU A 253 -6.02 -17.04 13.17
N ARG A 254 -6.37 -18.15 12.51
CA ARG A 254 -7.34 -19.13 13.03
C ARG A 254 -6.72 -19.86 14.22
N LEU A 255 -7.30 -19.65 15.40
CA LEU A 255 -7.20 -20.62 16.49
C LEU A 255 -8.18 -21.74 16.18
N GLU A 256 -7.75 -22.98 16.42
CA GLU A 256 -8.61 -24.17 16.43
C GLU A 256 -9.64 -24.02 17.56
N GLY A 257 -10.69 -23.25 17.31
CA GLY A 257 -11.90 -23.23 18.10
C GLY A 257 -12.72 -24.45 17.72
N ARG A 258 -12.63 -25.48 18.56
CA ARG A 258 -13.42 -26.72 18.57
C ARG A 258 -14.83 -26.53 18.00
N SER A 259 -15.13 -27.33 16.98
CA SER A 259 -16.49 -27.80 16.69
C SER A 259 -17.11 -28.45 17.91
#